data_AF-A0A561T5S2-F1
#
_entry.id   AF-A0A561T5S2-F1
#
_cell.length_a   1.000
_cell.length_b   1.000
_cell.length_c   1.000
_cell.angle_alpha   90.00
_cell.angle_beta   90.00
_cell.angle_gamma   90.00
#
_symmetry.space_group_name_H-M   'P 1'
#
loop_
_entity.id
_entity.type
_entity.pdbx_description
1 polymer ?
#
loop_
_entity_poly.entity_id
_entity_poly.type
_entity_poly.pdbx_seq_one_letter_code
_entity_poly.pdbx_strand_id
1 'polypeptide(L)'
;MPLGGEPADVVAEITRYDEWLAPNTDVPKLLITFEPGPGTMMGPALVDWCAADMAGLDIAEHELVAGHHTPEDQPAAIATAIASWMDEHDLRGGAEGYPRATAAANVVLA
;
A
#
# COMPACT_ATOMS: atom_id res chain seq x y z
N MET A 1 -6.26 11.73 -9.80
CA MET A 1 -7.57 11.82 -10.49
C MET A 1 -7.46 11.28 -11.91
N PRO A 2 -8.38 10.41 -12.38
CA PRO A 2 -8.44 9.94 -13.76
C PRO A 2 -8.25 11.08 -14.78
N LEU A 3 -7.65 10.75 -15.92
CA LEU A 3 -7.04 11.73 -16.84
C LEU A 3 -8.08 12.77 -17.32
N GLY A 4 -7.97 13.99 -16.79
CA GLY A 4 -8.89 15.08 -17.12
C GLY A 4 -10.28 14.99 -16.49
N GLY A 5 -10.47 14.14 -15.47
CA GLY A 5 -11.76 13.96 -14.81
C GLY A 5 -12.69 12.94 -15.49
N GLU A 6 -12.15 12.04 -16.31
CA GLU A 6 -12.93 11.00 -16.99
C GLU A 6 -12.24 9.63 -16.92
N PRO A 7 -13.00 8.52 -16.93
CA PRO A 7 -14.46 8.43 -16.88
C PRO A 7 -15.04 8.88 -15.53
N ALA A 8 -16.15 9.62 -15.55
CA ALA A 8 -16.73 10.24 -14.35
C ALA A 8 -17.09 9.25 -13.22
N ASP A 9 -17.49 8.03 -13.56
CA ASP A 9 -17.75 6.96 -12.60
C ASP A 9 -16.47 6.50 -11.90
N VAL A 10 -15.38 6.32 -12.65
CA VAL A 10 -14.05 6.02 -12.08
C VAL A 10 -13.57 7.15 -11.18
N VAL A 11 -13.78 8.42 -11.58
CA VAL A 11 -13.42 9.58 -10.74
C VAL A 11 -14.17 9.56 -9.42
N ALA A 12 -15.48 9.28 -9.46
CA ALA A 12 -16.31 9.22 -8.27
C ALA A 12 -15.84 8.12 -7.31
N GLU A 13 -15.50 6.94 -7.83
CA GLU A 13 -14.99 5.82 -7.03
C GLU A 13 -13.62 6.14 -6.42
N ILE A 14 -12.69 6.71 -7.18
CA ILE A 14 -11.37 7.12 -6.65
C ILE A 14 -11.53 8.20 -5.57
N THR A 15 -12.40 9.20 -5.79
CA THR A 15 -12.66 10.25 -4.79
C THR A 15 -13.20 9.66 -3.49
N ARG A 16 -14.16 8.73 -3.59
CA ARG A 16 -14.72 8.04 -2.43
C ARG A 16 -13.66 7.22 -1.69
N TYR A 17 -12.77 6.56 -2.43
CA TYR A 17 -11.66 5.83 -1.85
C TYR A 17 -10.69 6.77 -1.12
N ASP A 18 -10.31 7.90 -1.73
CA ASP A 18 -9.42 8.89 -1.12
C ASP A 18 -10.01 9.49 0.17
N GLU A 19 -11.29 9.87 0.15
CA GLU A 19 -12.01 10.40 1.33
C GLU A 19 -12.07 9.39 2.50
N TRP A 20 -12.11 8.10 2.19
CA TRP A 20 -12.05 7.05 3.19
C TRP A 20 -10.61 6.74 3.64
N LEU A 21 -9.67 6.70 2.71
CA LEU A 21 -8.30 6.26 2.95
C LEU A 21 -7.53 7.29 3.79
N ALA A 22 -7.69 8.57 3.47
CA ALA A 22 -6.89 9.65 4.04
C ALA A 22 -7.00 9.76 5.57
N PRO A 23 -8.20 9.81 6.18
CA PRO A 23 -8.32 9.97 7.64
C PRO A 23 -8.31 8.66 8.43
N ASN A 24 -8.46 7.50 7.79
CA ASN A 24 -8.78 6.27 8.50
C ASN A 24 -7.54 5.62 9.14
N THR A 25 -7.47 5.63 10.47
CA THR A 25 -6.41 4.96 11.25
C THR A 25 -6.77 3.54 11.71
N ASP A 26 -8.04 3.14 11.60
CA ASP A 26 -8.53 1.82 12.05
C ASP A 26 -8.03 0.69 11.14
N VAL A 27 -7.61 1.04 9.93
CA VAL A 27 -7.01 0.14 8.94
C VAL A 27 -5.54 0.52 8.77
N PRO A 28 -4.58 -0.28 9.29
CA PRO A 28 -3.17 -0.03 9.06
C PRO A 28 -2.84 -0.27 7.58
N LYS A 29 -1.89 0.50 7.05
CA LYS A 29 -1.50 0.48 5.63
C LYS A 29 0.02 0.31 5.52
N LEU A 30 0.44 -0.42 4.49
CA LEU A 30 1.84 -0.56 4.15
C LEU A 30 2.06 -0.12 2.70
N LEU A 31 3.02 0.78 2.48
CA LEU A 31 3.58 1.11 1.17
C LEU A 31 5.00 0.55 1.09
N ILE A 32 5.24 -0.36 0.14
CA ILE A 32 6.59 -0.92 -0.10
C ILE A 32 7.17 -0.24 -1.33
N THR A 33 8.34 0.38 -1.20
CA THR A 33 9.01 1.13 -2.27
C THR A 33 10.37 0.55 -2.63
N PHE A 34 10.79 0.81 -3.87
CA PHE A 34 12.01 0.29 -4.48
C PHE A 34 12.71 1.39 -5.28
N GLU A 35 13.99 1.20 -5.58
CA GLU A 35 14.69 2.03 -6.57
C GLU A 35 14.06 1.83 -7.97
N PRO A 36 13.92 2.90 -8.78
CA PRO A 36 13.10 2.86 -9.98
C PRO A 36 13.73 2.02 -11.10
N GLY A 37 13.01 0.97 -11.50
CA GLY A 37 13.26 0.17 -12.69
C GLY A 37 12.37 0.55 -13.89
N PRO A 38 12.39 -0.24 -14.97
CA PRO A 38 11.60 0.02 -16.18
C PRO A 38 10.09 0.09 -15.89
N GLY A 39 9.45 1.19 -16.29
CA GLY A 39 8.00 1.35 -16.15
C GLY A 39 7.52 1.58 -14.72
N THR A 40 8.39 1.97 -13.79
CA THR A 40 8.01 2.37 -12.43
C THR A 40 6.91 3.44 -12.49
N MET A 41 5.82 3.23 -11.74
CA MET A 41 4.66 4.13 -11.71
C MET A 41 4.65 5.04 -10.48
N MET A 42 5.25 4.59 -9.37
CA MET A 42 5.36 5.36 -8.14
C MET A 42 6.73 6.05 -8.05
N GLY A 43 6.74 7.36 -8.29
CA GLY A 43 7.94 8.19 -8.11
C GLY A 43 8.01 8.84 -6.72
N PRO A 44 9.15 9.46 -6.36
CA PRO A 44 9.35 10.08 -5.04
C PRO A 44 8.24 11.06 -4.64
N ALA A 45 7.80 11.92 -5.56
CA ALA A 45 6.73 12.89 -5.29
C ALA A 45 5.38 12.24 -4.92
N LEU A 46 5.10 11.04 -5.46
CA LEU A 46 3.87 10.32 -5.15
C LEU A 46 3.99 9.57 -3.81
N VAL A 47 5.19 9.06 -3.49
CA VAL A 47 5.49 8.51 -2.16
C VAL A 47 5.37 9.59 -1.08
N ASP A 48 5.95 10.77 -1.31
CA ASP A 48 5.86 11.92 -0.41
C ASP A 48 4.41 12.35 -0.16
N TRP A 49 3.59 12.35 -1.23
CA TRP A 49 2.15 12.63 -1.11
C TRP A 49 1.43 11.58 -0.28
N CYS A 50 1.67 10.28 -0.53
CA CYS A 50 1.10 9.22 0.30
C CYS A 50 1.47 9.38 1.78
N ALA A 51 2.74 9.68 2.06
CA ALA A 51 3.25 9.89 3.42
C ALA A 51 2.59 11.10 4.12
N ALA A 52 2.27 12.15 3.36
CA ALA A 52 1.65 13.36 3.89
C ALA A 52 0.14 13.23 4.09
N ASP A 53 -0.55 12.50 3.21
CA ASP A 53 -2.01 12.55 3.10
C ASP A 53 -2.73 11.27 3.59
N MET A 54 -2.03 10.15 3.83
CA MET A 54 -2.64 8.88 4.28
C MET A 54 -2.35 8.57 5.75
N ALA A 55 -3.38 8.59 6.59
CA ALA A 55 -3.25 8.21 8.00
C ALA A 55 -2.96 6.71 8.18
N GLY A 56 -2.17 6.35 9.20
CA GLY A 56 -1.86 4.96 9.52
C GLY A 56 -1.06 4.23 8.43
N LEU A 57 -0.24 4.96 7.67
CA LEU A 57 0.65 4.43 6.64
C LEU A 57 2.06 4.21 7.19
N ASP A 58 2.54 2.96 7.07
CA ASP A 58 3.95 2.62 7.20
C ASP A 58 4.59 2.52 5.81
N ILE A 59 5.86 2.91 5.71
CA ILE A 59 6.62 2.86 4.46
C ILE A 59 7.84 1.96 4.66
N ALA A 60 7.97 0.93 3.81
CA ALA A 60 9.13 0.04 3.76
C ALA A 60 9.94 0.32 2.49
N GLU A 61 11.06 1.02 2.63
CA GLU A 61 11.92 1.41 1.52
C GLU A 61 13.02 0.36 1.27
N HIS A 62 13.22 -0.02 0.00
CA HIS A 62 14.26 -0.94 -0.43
C HIS A 62 15.19 -0.30 -1.47
N GLU A 63 16.50 -0.46 -1.27
CA GLU A 63 17.53 -0.07 -2.25
C GLU A 63 17.61 -1.00 -3.48
N LEU A 64 16.73 -2.01 -3.56
CA LEU A 64 16.63 -2.94 -4.69
C LEU A 64 15.89 -2.27 -5.84
N VAL A 65 16.24 -2.63 -7.08
CA VAL A 65 15.58 -2.10 -8.28
C VAL A 65 14.35 -2.93 -8.62
N ALA A 66 13.22 -2.28 -8.91
CA ALA A 66 12.01 -2.91 -9.41
C ALA A 66 11.25 -2.00 -10.39
N GLY A 67 10.66 -2.59 -11.43
CA GLY A 67 9.86 -1.88 -12.44
C GLY A 67 8.37 -1.91 -12.16
N HIS A 68 7.55 -1.79 -13.20
CA HIS A 68 6.07 -1.89 -13.09
C HIS A 68 5.58 -3.20 -12.46
N HIS A 69 6.32 -4.28 -12.68
CA HIS A 69 6.01 -5.63 -12.22
C HIS A 69 6.83 -5.96 -10.97
N THR A 70 6.74 -5.10 -9.96
CA THR A 70 7.47 -5.19 -8.69
C THR A 70 7.36 -6.58 -8.02
N PRO A 71 6.19 -7.25 -8.01
CA PRO A 71 6.06 -8.61 -7.47
C PRO A 71 6.90 -9.66 -8.20
N GLU A 72 7.07 -9.54 -9.51
CA GLU A 72 7.88 -10.44 -10.33
C GLU A 72 9.38 -10.17 -10.19
N ASP A 73 9.76 -8.90 -9.98
CA ASP A 73 11.16 -8.51 -9.80
C ASP A 73 11.68 -8.83 -8.40
N GLN A 74 10.90 -8.53 -7.35
CA GLN A 74 11.33 -8.57 -5.94
C GLN A 74 10.36 -9.32 -5.00
N PRO A 75 9.92 -10.56 -5.33
CA PRO A 75 8.90 -11.29 -4.57
C PRO A 75 9.31 -11.55 -3.12
N ALA A 76 10.58 -11.88 -2.88
CA ALA A 76 11.09 -12.20 -1.55
C ALA A 76 11.19 -10.96 -0.64
N ALA A 77 11.60 -9.81 -1.19
CA ALA A 77 11.63 -8.56 -0.43
C ALA A 77 10.22 -8.15 -0.01
N ILE A 78 9.27 -8.17 -0.95
CA ILE A 78 7.86 -7.87 -0.68
C ILE A 78 7.29 -8.81 0.39
N ALA A 79 7.50 -10.12 0.24
CA ALA A 79 7.00 -11.10 1.22
C ALA A 79 7.57 -10.86 2.63
N THR A 80 8.86 -10.51 2.72
CA THR A 80 9.52 -10.21 4.01
C THR A 80 8.97 -8.94 4.64
N ALA A 81 8.77 -7.88 3.85
CA ALA A 81 8.20 -6.62 4.33
C ALA A 81 6.76 -6.81 4.84
N ILE A 82 5.90 -7.50 4.08
CA ILE A 82 4.53 -7.83 4.51
C ILE A 82 4.55 -8.67 5.78
N ALA A 83 5.38 -9.71 5.83
CA ALA A 83 5.43 -10.60 6.98
C ALA A 83 5.85 -9.88 8.27
N SER A 84 6.85 -8.99 8.17
CA SER A 84 7.34 -8.20 9.31
C SER A 84 6.29 -7.19 9.77
N TRP A 85 5.69 -6.46 8.83
CA TRP A 85 4.61 -5.51 9.12
C TRP A 85 3.39 -6.18 9.78
N MET A 86 3.00 -7.38 9.30
CA MET A 86 1.93 -8.14 9.93
C MET A 86 2.26 -8.56 11.37
N ASP A 87 3.52 -8.86 11.69
CA ASP A 87 3.94 -9.17 13.05
C ASP A 87 3.91 -7.92 13.94
N GLU A 88 4.37 -6.78 13.42
CA GLU A 88 4.39 -5.49 14.15
C GLU A 88 2.98 -4.99 14.52
N HIS A 89 2.00 -5.24 13.65
CA HIS A 89 0.61 -4.85 13.85
C HIS A 89 -0.28 -5.96 14.44
N ASP A 90 0.30 -7.10 14.86
CA ASP A 90 -0.44 -8.26 15.40
C ASP A 90 -1.59 -8.73 14.48
N LEU A 91 -1.34 -8.71 13.16
CA LEU A 91 -2.32 -9.05 12.14
C LEU A 91 -2.33 -10.55 11.81
N ARG A 92 -1.44 -11.33 12.41
CA ARG A 92 -1.41 -12.79 12.25
C ARG A 92 -2.47 -13.44 13.13
N GLY A 93 -3.68 -13.55 12.60
CA GLY A 93 -4.76 -14.30 13.26
C GLY A 93 -4.33 -15.73 13.61
N GLY A 94 -4.62 -16.15 14.85
CA GLY A 94 -4.24 -17.45 15.39
C GLY A 94 -4.75 -18.63 14.57
N ALA A 95 -3.85 -19.57 14.29
CA ALA A 95 -4.23 -20.90 13.84
C ALA A 95 -5.11 -21.57 14.91
N GLU A 96 -6.30 -22.00 14.47
CA GLU A 96 -7.34 -22.75 15.21
C GLU A 96 -8.24 -21.96 16.21
N GLY A 97 -9.48 -21.64 15.79
CA GLY A 97 -10.65 -21.78 16.67
C GLY A 97 -11.40 -20.54 17.21
N TYR A 98 -11.09 -19.28 16.86
CA TYR A 98 -11.91 -18.10 17.27
C TYR A 98 -11.83 -16.95 16.22
N PRO A 99 -12.82 -16.02 16.12
CA PRO A 99 -13.07 -15.23 14.93
C PRO A 99 -12.13 -14.04 14.68
N ARG A 100 -12.03 -13.77 13.37
CA ARG A 100 -11.39 -12.69 12.59
C ARG A 100 -10.73 -11.51 13.32
N ALA A 101 -9.53 -11.18 12.82
CA ALA A 101 -8.98 -9.83 12.85
C ALA A 101 -10.06 -8.81 12.48
N THR A 102 -10.33 -7.89 13.40
CA THR A 102 -11.37 -6.86 13.27
C THR A 102 -10.89 -5.67 12.43
N ALA A 103 -9.60 -5.63 12.08
CA ALA A 103 -9.03 -4.66 11.15
C ALA A 103 -8.85 -5.29 9.76
N ALA A 104 -9.46 -4.67 8.75
CA ALA A 104 -9.01 -4.89 7.37
C ALA A 104 -7.62 -4.28 7.22
N ALA A 105 -6.72 -4.93 6.49
CA ALA A 105 -5.36 -4.46 6.23
C ALA A 105 -5.20 -4.24 4.72
N ASN A 106 -4.57 -3.15 4.32
CA ASN A 106 -4.33 -2.83 2.90
C ASN A 106 -2.84 -2.71 2.62
N VAL A 107 -2.38 -3.38 1.57
CA VAL A 107 -1.01 -3.25 1.04
C VAL A 107 -1.09 -2.49 -0.27
N VAL A 108 -0.33 -1.39 -0.36
CA VAL A 108 -0.12 -0.64 -1.60
C VAL A 108 1.31 -0.95 -2.06
N LEU A 109 1.46 -1.54 -3.25
CA LEU A 109 2.77 -1.85 -3.83
C LEU A 109 3.12 -0.77 -4.85
N ALA A 110 4.35 -0.28 -4.79
CA ALA A 110 4.93 0.68 -5.73
C ALA A 110 5.63 0.03 -6.91
#